data_AF-A0A6M3LER0-F1
#
_entry.id   AF-A0A6M3LER0-F1
#
_cell.length_a   1.000
_cell.length_b   1.000
_cell.length_c   1.000
_cell.angle_alpha   90.00
_cell.angle_beta   90.00
_cell.angle_gamma   90.00
#
_symmetry.space_group_name_H-M   'P 1'
#
loop_
_entity.id
_entity.type
_entity.pdbx_description
1 polymer ?
#
loop_
_entity_poly.entity_id
_entity_poly.type
_entity_poly.pdbx_seq_one_letter_code
_entity_poly.pdbx_strand_id
1 'polypeptide(L)' 'MAQLPVNLEIDRLMNLIRGFGWEIEKKEETAELITVTIKKKIVTE' A
#
# COMPACT_ATOMS: atom_id res chain seq x y z
N MET A 1 -7.98 14.93 14.20
CA MET A 1 -8.17 14.32 12.86
C MET A 1 -8.82 12.98 13.07
N ALA A 2 -9.91 12.66 12.37
CA ALA A 2 -10.53 11.34 12.50
C ALA A 2 -9.53 10.28 12.02
N GLN A 3 -9.07 9.41 12.91
CA GLN A 3 -8.23 8.27 12.54
C GLN A 3 -9.12 7.32 11.73
N LEU A 4 -8.83 7.17 10.45
CA LEU A 4 -9.50 6.18 9.64
C LEU A 4 -9.00 4.79 10.05
N PRO A 5 -9.82 3.74 9.92
CA PRO A 5 -9.33 2.39 10.10
C PRO A 5 -8.16 2.14 9.16
N VAL A 6 -7.05 1.60 9.68
CA VAL A 6 -5.81 1.30 8.93
C VAL A 6 -6.09 0.57 7.61
N ASN A 7 -7.03 -0.38 7.64
CA ASN A 7 -7.42 -1.14 6.45
C ASN A 7 -8.01 -0.24 5.36
N LEU A 8 -8.80 0.78 5.73
CA LEU A 8 -9.37 1.73 4.78
C LEU A 8 -8.27 2.63 4.15
N GLU A 9 -7.25 3.00 4.93
CA GLU A 9 -6.11 3.76 4.40
C GLU A 9 -5.30 2.95 3.39
N ILE A 10 -5.10 1.66 3.66
CA ILE A 10 -4.42 0.73 2.75
C ILE A 10 -5.25 0.47 1.50
N ASP A 11 -6.57 0.31 1.61
CA ASP A 11 -7.45 0.16 0.46
C ASP A 11 -7.42 1.40 -0.46
N ARG A 12 -7.34 2.59 0.14
CA ARG A 12 -7.16 3.84 -0.62
C ARG A 12 -5.81 3.89 -1.31
N LEU A 13 -4.75 3.49 -0.61
CA LEU A 13 -3.40 3.41 -1.19
C LEU A 13 -3.38 2.42 -2.36
N MET A 14 -3.98 1.22 -2.21
CA MET A 14 -4.12 0.24 -3.29
C MET A 14 -4.83 0.82 -4.51
N ASN A 15 -5.97 1.47 -4.29
CA ASN A 15 -6.73 2.07 -5.38
C ASN A 15 -5.94 3.17 -6.11
N LEU A 16 -5.14 3.94 -5.38
CA LEU A 16 -4.29 4.99 -5.94
C LEU A 16 -3.14 4.39 -6.77
N ILE A 17 -2.49 3.34 -6.29
CA ILE A 17 -1.32 2.76 -6.96
C ILE A 17 -1.67 1.78 -8.10
N ARG A 18 -2.93 1.29 -8.16
CA ARG A 18 -3.38 0.28 -9.13
C ARG A 18 -3.14 0.67 -10.59
N GLY A 19 -3.26 1.96 -10.92
CA GLY A 19 -3.02 2.49 -12.26
C GLY A 19 -1.55 2.46 -12.71
N PHE A 20 -0.60 2.32 -11.77
CA PHE A 20 0.83 2.38 -12.05
C PHE A 20 1.48 1.00 -12.25
N GLY A 21 0.69 -0.08 -12.13
CA GLY A 21 1.16 -1.47 -12.16
C GLY A 21 1.95 -1.86 -10.91
N TRP A 22 1.69 -1.20 -9.78
CA TRP A 22 2.29 -1.50 -8.48
C TRP A 22 1.37 -2.43 -7.69
N GLU A 23 1.96 -3.40 -7.02
CA GLU A 23 1.26 -4.40 -6.20
C GLU A 23 1.80 -4.34 -4.76
N ILE A 24 0.93 -4.52 -3.77
CA ILE A 24 1.37 -4.65 -2.38
C ILE A 24 1.94 -6.05 -2.19
N GLU A 25 3.17 -6.13 -1.69
CA GLU A 25 3.83 -7.38 -1.35
C GLU A 25 3.76 -7.69 0.14
N LYS A 26 3.91 -6.66 0.99
CA LYS A 26 3.97 -6.84 2.45
C LYS A 26 3.26 -5.70 3.17
N LYS A 27 2.52 -6.04 4.20
CA LYS A 27 1.95 -5.11 5.19
C LYS A 27 2.52 -5.45 6.56
N GLU A 28 3.09 -4.48 7.23
CA GLU A 28 3.49 -4.56 8.63
C GLU A 28 2.79 -3.46 9.41
N GLU A 29 2.17 -3.83 10.53
CA GLU A 29 1.45 -2.92 11.40
C GLU A 29 2.07 -3.03 12.78
N THR A 30 2.60 -1.92 13.27
CA THR A 30 3.11 -1.77 14.63
C THR A 30 2.22 -0.78 15.38
N ALA A 31 2.38 -0.65 16.70
CA ALA A 31 1.56 0.25 17.51
C ALA A 31 1.66 1.74 17.08
N GLU A 32 2.70 2.11 16.34
CA GLU A 32 2.99 3.49 15.94
C GLU A 32 3.00 3.72 14.42
N LEU A 33 3.24 2.67 13.64
CA LEU A 33 3.54 2.79 12.21
C LEU A 33 2.90 1.67 11.39
N ILE A 34 2.47 2.03 10.18
CA ILE A 34 2.02 1.11 9.15
C ILE A 34 3.04 1.18 8.01
N THR A 35 3.71 0.06 7.75
CA THR A 35 4.68 -0.06 6.67
C THR A 35 4.07 -0.93 5.57
N VAL A 36 3.96 -0.38 4.37
CA VAL A 36 3.49 -1.09 3.18
C VAL A 36 4.63 -1.18 2.18
N THR A 37 5.03 -2.40 1.81
CA THR A 37 5.99 -2.63 0.74
C THR A 37 5.24 -2.85 -0.57
N ILE A 38 5.48 -1.96 -1.54
CA ILE A 38 4.93 -2.06 -2.90
C ILE A 38 6.03 -2.47 -3.88
N LYS A 39 5.69 -3.34 -4.84
CA LYS A 39 6.59 -3.78 -5.91
C LYS A 39 5.97 -3.52 -7.27
N LYS A 40 6.84 -3.18 -8.23
CA LYS A 40 6.54 -3.17 -9.65
C LYS A 40 7.41 -4.20 -10.33
N LYS A 41 6.83 -5.06 -11.15
CA LYS A 41 7.61 -5.85 -12.10
C LYS A 41 8.07 -4.93 -13.22
N ILE A 42 9.37 -4.72 -13.32
CA ILE A 42 9.97 -4.04 -14.47
C ILE A 42 10.09 -5.10 -15.56
N VAL A 43 9.33 -4.93 -16.64
CA VAL A 43 9.53 -5.71 -17.87
C VAL A 43 10.58 -4.97 -18.66
N THR A 44 11.81 -5.49 -18.64
CA THR A 44 12.90 -4.98 -19.49
C THR A 44 12.74 -5.60 -20.87
N GLU A 45 12.62 -4.76 -21.91
CA GLU A 45 12.74 -5.17 -23.32
C GLU A 45 14.18 -5.56 -23.68
#